data_AF-A0A832V623-F1
#
_entry.id   AF-A0A832V623-F1
#
_cell.length_a   1.000
_cell.length_b   1.000
_cell.length_c   1.000
_cell.angle_alpha   90.00
_cell.angle_beta   90.00
_cell.angle_gamma   90.00
#
_symmetry.space_group_name_H-M   'P 1'
#
loop_
_entity.id
_entity.type
_entity.pdbx_description
1 polymer ?
#
loop_
_entity_poly.entity_id
_entity_poly.type
_entity_poly.pdbx_seq_one_letter_code
_entity_poly.pdbx_strand_id
1 'polypeptide(L)'
;MTNERKIIELIAADRLDIPISSMSGKLKRAKPKIARELGLNADQPFYGERVYARVETDDRMKARGMKDGIEKFSEQFPQYGKILEGYIAEERARSETHVYFGMNQGSRLTADDYLGVMTNLGFNETAARNLYQPLMDASRNISRSRSEERSVLIG
;
A
#
# COMPACT_ATOMS: atom_id res chain seq x y z
N MET A 1 16.27 -11.11 -8.97
CA MET A 1 14.82 -11.33 -8.74
C MET A 1 14.06 -10.37 -9.65
N THR A 2 13.10 -10.85 -10.44
CA THR A 2 12.36 -10.00 -11.40
C THR A 2 11.36 -9.09 -10.68
N ASN A 3 10.97 -7.97 -11.31
CA ASN A 3 9.95 -7.07 -10.75
C ASN A 3 8.61 -7.78 -10.55
N GLU A 4 8.24 -8.67 -11.46
CA GLU A 4 7.06 -9.53 -11.31
C GLU A 4 7.10 -10.35 -10.02
N ARG A 5 8.24 -10.97 -9.70
CA ARG A 5 8.37 -11.76 -8.46
C ARG A 5 8.25 -10.89 -7.21
N LYS A 6 8.80 -9.67 -7.23
CA LYS A 6 8.69 -8.71 -6.13
C LYS A 6 7.26 -8.20 -5.94
N ILE A 7 6.51 -7.97 -7.03
CA ILE A 7 5.11 -7.55 -6.96
C ILE A 7 4.23 -8.71 -6.46
N ILE A 8 4.49 -9.94 -6.90
CA ILE A 8 3.87 -11.16 -6.35
C ILE A 8 4.10 -11.24 -4.83
N GLU A 9 5.33 -11.02 -4.38
CA GLU A 9 5.68 -10.99 -2.96
C GLU A 9 4.94 -9.87 -2.22
N LEU A 10 4.83 -8.68 -2.82
CA LEU A 10 4.10 -7.55 -2.26
C LEU A 10 2.60 -7.85 -2.08
N ILE A 11 1.95 -8.44 -3.09
CA ILE A 11 0.53 -8.82 -3.04
C ILE A 11 0.32 -9.92 -1.99
N ALA A 12 1.19 -10.93 -1.95
CA ALA A 12 1.11 -12.02 -0.98
C ALA A 12 1.30 -11.49 0.46
N ALA A 13 2.29 -10.63 0.67
CA ALA A 13 2.53 -9.95 1.94
C ALA A 13 1.33 -9.10 2.38
N ASP A 14 0.70 -8.37 1.46
CA ASP A 14 -0.50 -7.57 1.75
C ASP A 14 -1.68 -8.43 2.19
N ARG A 15 -1.96 -9.51 1.46
CA ARG A 15 -3.05 -10.43 1.78
C ARG A 15 -2.85 -11.18 3.09
N LEU A 16 -1.60 -11.50 3.42
CA LEU A 16 -1.23 -12.10 4.70
C LEU A 16 -1.31 -11.10 5.84
N ASP A 17 -0.95 -9.83 5.62
CA ASP A 17 -0.98 -8.78 6.63
C ASP A 17 -2.41 -8.50 7.14
N ILE A 18 -3.43 -8.65 6.30
CA ILE A 18 -4.85 -8.45 6.68
C ILE A 18 -5.23 -9.25 7.94
N PRO A 19 -5.15 -10.60 7.96
CA PRO A 19 -5.52 -11.39 9.13
C PRO A 19 -4.54 -11.29 10.32
N ILE A 20 -3.32 -10.79 10.13
CA ILE A 20 -2.29 -10.72 11.20
C ILE A 20 -1.85 -9.28 11.51
N SER A 21 -2.62 -8.29 11.08
CA SER A 21 -2.28 -6.87 11.13
C SER A 21 -2.06 -6.33 12.55
N SER A 22 -2.63 -6.99 13.56
CA SER A 22 -2.42 -6.73 14.99
C SER A 22 -1.13 -7.34 15.55
N MET A 23 -0.50 -8.28 14.83
CA MET A 23 0.64 -9.08 15.33
C MET A 23 1.93 -8.98 14.49
N SER A 24 1.85 -8.55 13.22
CA SER A 24 3.01 -8.59 12.31
C SER A 24 3.61 -7.22 11.99
N GLY A 25 4.33 -6.64 12.95
CA GLY A 25 5.18 -5.47 12.69
C GLY A 25 6.25 -5.72 11.61
N LYS A 26 6.59 -6.98 11.33
CA LYS A 26 7.50 -7.36 10.24
C LYS A 26 6.88 -7.09 8.86
N LEU A 27 5.64 -7.52 8.61
CA LEU A 27 4.97 -7.29 7.32
C LEU A 27 4.72 -5.82 7.03
N LYS A 28 4.29 -5.06 8.05
CA LYS A 28 4.12 -3.60 7.94
C LYS A 28 5.40 -2.88 7.53
N ARG A 29 6.57 -3.36 7.97
CA ARG A 29 7.88 -2.81 7.56
C ARG A 29 8.38 -3.36 6.23
N ALA A 30 8.05 -4.61 5.90
CA ALA A 30 8.49 -5.25 4.66
C ALA A 30 7.80 -4.66 3.43
N LYS A 31 6.48 -4.40 3.47
CA LYS A 31 5.73 -3.91 2.30
C LYS A 31 6.30 -2.61 1.70
N PRO A 32 6.57 -1.54 2.48
CA PRO A 32 7.18 -0.32 1.94
C PRO A 32 8.60 -0.53 1.43
N LYS A 33 9.35 -1.49 2.00
CA LYS A 33 10.70 -1.83 1.53
C LYS A 33 10.64 -2.50 0.16
N ILE A 34 9.79 -3.52 0.01
CA ILE A 34 9.58 -4.22 -1.26
C ILE A 34 9.10 -3.25 -2.34
N ALA A 35 8.11 -2.40 -2.00
CA ALA A 35 7.56 -1.41 -2.92
C ALA A 35 8.62 -0.40 -3.40
N ARG A 36 9.49 0.11 -2.52
CA ARG A 36 10.61 0.98 -2.89
C ARG A 36 11.66 0.27 -3.76
N GLU A 37 11.95 -1.00 -3.48
CA GLU A 37 12.90 -1.81 -4.25
C GLU A 37 12.42 -2.16 -5.66
N LEU A 38 11.16 -1.88 -6.02
CA LEU A 38 10.68 -2.01 -7.40
C LEU A 38 11.31 -0.96 -8.33
N GLY A 39 11.75 0.18 -7.79
CA GLY A 39 12.38 1.26 -8.56
C GLY A 39 11.47 1.81 -9.67
N LEU A 40 10.14 1.78 -9.45
CA LEU A 40 9.18 2.30 -10.40
C LEU A 40 9.05 3.81 -10.25
N ASN A 41 8.76 4.47 -11.38
CA ASN A 41 8.54 5.89 -11.48
C ASN A 41 7.13 6.11 -12.05
N ALA A 42 6.55 7.31 -11.88
CA ALA A 42 5.22 7.61 -12.42
C ALA A 42 5.11 7.36 -13.95
N ASP A 43 6.20 7.60 -14.69
CA ASP A 43 6.26 7.43 -16.15
C ASP A 43 6.56 6.00 -16.60
N GLN A 44 6.87 5.09 -15.67
CA GLN A 44 7.33 3.73 -15.98
C GLN A 44 6.54 2.71 -15.15
N PRO A 45 5.25 2.51 -15.45
CA PRO A 45 4.49 1.43 -14.86
C PRO A 45 5.03 0.07 -15.30
N PHE A 46 4.87 -0.93 -14.43
CA PHE A 46 5.20 -2.30 -14.73
C PHE A 46 3.93 -3.10 -15.08
N TYR A 47 3.97 -3.80 -16.20
CA TYR A 47 2.96 -4.77 -16.62
C TYR A 47 3.63 -6.11 -16.91
N GLY A 48 3.47 -7.06 -16.00
CA GLY A 48 3.94 -8.43 -16.14
C GLY A 48 2.86 -9.36 -16.68
N GLU A 49 3.15 -10.66 -16.65
CA GLU A 49 2.20 -11.68 -17.07
C GLU A 49 1.02 -11.77 -16.09
N ARG A 50 1.32 -11.84 -14.79
CA ARG A 50 0.31 -12.06 -13.74
C ARG A 50 -0.09 -10.80 -12.98
N VAL A 51 0.78 -9.79 -13.00
CA VAL A 51 0.71 -8.65 -12.07
C VAL A 51 1.02 -7.33 -12.75
N TYR A 52 0.56 -6.25 -12.14
CA TYR A 52 0.89 -4.89 -12.55
C TYR A 52 1.23 -4.02 -11.33
N ALA A 53 1.99 -2.95 -11.57
CA ALA A 53 2.25 -1.92 -10.57
C ALA A 53 2.48 -0.56 -11.23
N ARG A 54 1.99 0.51 -10.61
CA ARG A 54 2.17 1.90 -11.06
C ARG A 54 2.39 2.83 -9.87
N VAL A 55 3.12 3.92 -10.09
CA VAL A 55 3.33 4.94 -9.07
C VAL A 55 2.41 6.11 -9.34
N GLU A 56 1.71 6.55 -8.30
CA GLU A 56 0.91 7.77 -8.34
C GLU A 56 1.28 8.65 -7.14
N THR A 57 1.32 9.95 -7.39
CA THR A 57 1.41 10.96 -6.35
C THR A 57 0.00 11.47 -6.09
N ASP A 58 -0.51 11.24 -4.88
CA ASP A 58 -1.88 11.60 -4.50
C ASP A 58 -1.84 12.73 -3.47
N ASP A 59 -2.51 13.83 -3.77
CA ASP A 59 -2.65 14.97 -2.86
C ASP A 59 -3.88 14.74 -1.95
N ARG A 60 -3.73 13.78 -1.02
CA ARG A 60 -4.83 13.31 -0.16
C ARG A 60 -5.33 14.32 0.87
N MET A 61 -4.65 15.47 1.02
CA MET A 61 -5.05 16.53 1.95
C MET A 61 -6.16 17.46 1.41
N LYS A 62 -6.83 17.11 0.30
CA LYS A 62 -8.06 17.82 -0.14
C LYS A 62 -9.29 17.37 0.65
N ALA A 63 -9.37 17.77 1.92
CA ALA A 63 -10.66 17.82 2.61
C ALA A 63 -11.52 18.92 1.96
N ARG A 64 -12.44 18.53 1.05
CA ARG A 64 -13.33 19.45 0.31
C ARG A 64 -14.05 20.47 1.21
N GLY A 65 -14.35 20.12 2.47
CA GLY A 65 -15.02 21.01 3.43
C GLY A 65 -14.10 21.97 4.21
N MET A 66 -12.78 21.74 4.23
CA MET A 66 -11.85 22.59 5.00
C MET A 66 -11.48 23.87 4.26
N LYS A 67 -11.57 23.88 2.92
CA LYS A 67 -11.20 25.03 2.08
C LYS A 67 -12.01 26.27 2.45
N ASP A 68 -13.34 26.15 2.51
CA ASP A 68 -14.24 27.26 2.80
C ASP A 68 -14.05 27.78 4.25
N GLY A 69 -13.67 26.89 5.17
CA GLY A 69 -13.35 27.26 6.55
C GLY A 69 -12.03 28.04 6.65
N ILE A 70 -11.02 27.64 5.89
CA ILE A 70 -9.72 28.34 5.81
C ILE A 70 -9.87 29.71 5.15
N GLU A 71 -10.69 29.82 4.09
CA GLU A 71 -11.00 31.09 3.44
C GLU A 71 -11.67 32.06 4.42
N LYS A 72 -12.76 31.64 5.08
CA LYS A 72 -13.45 32.47 6.08
C LYS A 72 -12.57 32.84 7.27
N PHE A 73 -11.70 31.93 7.72
CA PHE A 73 -10.75 32.20 8.79
C PHE A 73 -9.70 33.23 8.37
N SER A 74 -9.18 33.13 7.14
CA SER A 74 -8.18 34.05 6.61
C SER A 74 -8.76 35.45 6.34
N GLU A 75 -10.04 35.53 5.97
CA GLU A 75 -10.78 36.79 5.87
C GLU A 75 -10.96 37.46 7.25
N GLN A 76 -11.33 36.69 8.28
CA GLN A 76 -11.51 37.22 9.64
C GLN A 76 -10.19 37.56 10.34
N PHE A 77 -9.11 36.83 10.04
CA PHE A 77 -7.82 36.96 10.72
C PHE A 77 -6.65 37.00 9.71
N PRO A 78 -6.47 38.09 8.93
CA PRO A 78 -5.55 38.11 7.79
C PRO A 78 -4.08 37.80 8.12
N GLN A 79 -3.61 38.24 9.28
CA GLN A 79 -2.24 38.01 9.71
C GLN A 79 -1.98 36.54 10.08
N TYR A 80 -2.96 35.89 10.74
CA TYR A 80 -2.88 34.48 11.11
C TYR A 80 -3.24 33.54 9.94
N GLY A 81 -4.11 33.99 9.04
CA GLY A 81 -4.43 33.32 7.78
C GLY A 81 -3.19 33.09 6.92
N LYS A 82 -2.32 34.09 6.77
CA LYS A 82 -1.04 33.94 6.05
C LYS A 82 -0.10 32.92 6.68
N ILE A 83 -0.06 32.85 8.01
CA ILE A 83 0.76 31.86 8.73
C ILE A 83 0.18 30.46 8.52
N LEU A 84 -1.14 30.32 8.63
CA LEU A 84 -1.86 29.08 8.39
C LEU A 84 -1.70 28.59 6.94
N GLU A 85 -1.78 29.49 5.95
CA GLU A 85 -1.48 29.18 4.55
C GLU A 85 -0.04 28.69 4.37
N GLY A 86 0.93 29.27 5.08
CA GLY A 86 2.31 28.80 5.09
C GLY A 86 2.42 27.35 5.58
N TYR A 87 1.81 27.02 6.72
CA TYR A 87 1.80 25.65 7.23
C TYR A 87 1.05 24.68 6.32
N ILE A 88 -0.08 25.10 5.74
CA ILE A 88 -0.84 24.29 4.79
C ILE A 88 -0.03 24.06 3.52
N ALA A 89 0.69 25.06 3.02
CA ALA A 89 1.54 24.92 1.84
C ALA A 89 2.72 23.98 2.13
N GLU A 90 3.31 24.06 3.32
CA GLU A 90 4.39 23.18 3.77
C GLU A 90 3.91 21.73 3.94
N GLU A 91 2.71 21.51 4.50
CA GLU A 91 2.09 20.18 4.58
C GLU A 91 1.61 19.66 3.22
N ARG A 92 1.10 20.52 2.32
CA ARG A 92 0.74 20.14 0.94
C ARG A 92 1.97 19.81 0.09
N ALA A 93 3.12 20.42 0.38
CA ALA A 93 4.38 20.04 -0.23
C ALA A 93 4.81 18.61 0.16
N ARG A 94 4.24 18.03 1.23
CA ARG A 94 4.34 16.59 1.53
C ARG A 94 3.31 15.82 0.72
N SER A 95 3.44 15.86 -0.61
CA SER A 95 2.68 14.98 -1.50
C SER A 95 3.03 13.53 -1.19
N GLU A 96 2.02 12.68 -0.95
CA GLU A 96 2.25 11.26 -0.71
C GLU A 96 2.44 10.52 -2.03
N THR A 97 3.51 9.74 -2.12
CA THR A 97 3.77 8.89 -3.28
C THR A 97 3.42 7.44 -2.95
N HIS A 98 2.51 6.87 -3.74
CA HIS A 98 2.00 5.52 -3.54
C HIS A 98 2.37 4.61 -4.70
N VAL A 99 2.73 3.37 -4.40
CA VAL A 99 2.74 2.28 -5.40
C VAL A 99 1.38 1.62 -5.35
N TYR A 100 0.63 1.71 -6.45
CA TYR A 100 -0.57 0.93 -6.71
C TYR A 100 -0.19 -0.37 -7.38
N PHE A 101 -0.76 -1.48 -6.92
CA PHE A 101 -0.44 -2.81 -7.43
C PHE A 101 -1.65 -3.73 -7.40
N GLY A 102 -1.64 -4.72 -8.30
CA GLY A 102 -2.73 -5.67 -8.44
C GLY A 102 -2.35 -6.86 -9.32
N MET A 103 -3.33 -7.75 -9.52
CA MET A 103 -3.21 -8.87 -10.43
C MET A 103 -3.94 -8.59 -11.73
N ASN A 104 -3.42 -9.09 -12.84
CA ASN A 104 -4.13 -9.07 -14.12
C ASN A 104 -5.38 -9.95 -14.05
N GLN A 105 -6.39 -9.63 -14.87
CA GLN A 105 -7.64 -10.38 -14.90
C GLN A 105 -7.38 -11.88 -15.18
N GLY A 106 -8.01 -12.76 -14.39
CA GLY A 106 -7.85 -14.21 -14.51
C GLY A 106 -6.58 -14.78 -13.86
N SER A 107 -5.61 -13.94 -13.50
CA SER A 107 -4.41 -14.38 -12.78
C SER A 107 -4.70 -14.67 -11.31
N ARG A 108 -3.90 -15.54 -10.68
CA ARG A 108 -4.00 -15.87 -9.25
C ARG A 108 -2.64 -16.12 -8.64
N LEU A 109 -2.47 -15.77 -7.37
CA LEU A 109 -1.34 -16.20 -6.53
C LEU A 109 -1.43 -17.71 -6.25
N THR A 110 -0.30 -18.41 -6.29
CA THR A 110 -0.20 -19.83 -5.93
C THR A 110 0.05 -19.98 -4.43
N ALA A 111 -0.12 -21.19 -3.89
CA ALA A 111 0.21 -21.47 -2.49
C ALA A 111 1.69 -21.19 -2.20
N ASP A 112 2.59 -21.56 -3.12
CA ASP A 112 4.04 -21.35 -2.98
C ASP A 112 4.41 -19.86 -2.91
N ASP A 113 3.65 -18.99 -3.57
CA ASP A 113 3.83 -17.54 -3.44
C ASP A 113 3.64 -17.08 -1.99
N TYR A 114 2.61 -17.58 -1.31
CA TYR A 114 2.37 -17.26 0.10
C TYR A 114 3.35 -17.94 1.05
N LEU A 115 3.66 -19.22 0.80
CA LEU A 115 4.60 -19.97 1.62
C LEU A 115 5.99 -19.32 1.61
N GLY A 116 6.44 -18.82 0.45
CA GLY A 116 7.69 -18.07 0.35
C GLY A 116 7.71 -16.82 1.24
N VAL A 117 6.62 -16.05 1.27
CA VAL A 117 6.51 -14.89 2.18
C VAL A 117 6.52 -15.32 3.64
N MET A 118 5.80 -16.38 3.99
CA MET A 118 5.78 -16.89 5.36
C MET A 118 7.17 -17.37 5.81
N THR A 119 7.91 -18.05 4.95
CA THR A 119 9.30 -18.42 5.24
C THR A 119 10.20 -17.19 5.44
N ASN A 120 10.05 -16.16 4.60
CA ASN A 120 10.77 -14.89 4.76
C ASN A 120 10.45 -14.17 6.08
N LEU A 121 9.26 -14.38 6.65
CA LEU A 121 8.87 -13.86 7.97
C LEU A 121 9.48 -14.63 9.15
N GLY A 122 10.10 -15.78 8.87
CA GLY A 122 10.75 -16.65 9.85
C GLY A 122 9.90 -17.85 10.29
N PHE A 123 8.80 -18.14 9.59
CA PHE A 123 8.09 -19.41 9.81
C PHE A 123 8.91 -20.55 9.18
N ASN A 124 9.08 -21.64 9.92
CA ASN A 124 9.57 -22.87 9.30
C ASN A 124 8.52 -23.43 8.33
N GLU A 125 8.95 -24.31 7.42
CA GLU A 125 8.10 -24.82 6.34
C GLU A 125 6.82 -25.49 6.87
N THR A 126 6.94 -26.31 7.93
CA THR A 126 5.82 -27.00 8.56
C THR A 126 4.78 -26.02 9.12
N ALA A 127 5.23 -25.00 9.86
CA ALA A 127 4.36 -23.97 10.41
C ALA A 127 3.71 -23.14 9.29
N ALA A 128 4.46 -22.80 8.25
CA ALA A 128 3.94 -22.06 7.10
C ALA A 128 2.81 -22.83 6.39
N ARG A 129 3.01 -24.12 6.12
CA ARG A 129 1.99 -25.00 5.51
C ARG A 129 0.75 -25.14 6.38
N ASN A 130 0.93 -25.32 7.68
CA ASN A 130 -0.19 -25.47 8.62
C ASN A 130 -1.03 -24.19 8.75
N LEU A 131 -0.38 -23.03 8.74
CA LEU A 131 -1.05 -21.73 8.91
C LEU A 131 -1.58 -21.14 7.60
N TYR A 132 -1.08 -21.59 6.44
CA TYR A 132 -1.47 -21.05 5.14
C TYR A 132 -2.99 -21.07 4.93
N GLN A 133 -3.62 -22.23 5.07
CA GLN A 133 -5.05 -22.38 4.79
C GLN A 133 -5.92 -21.55 5.75
N PRO A 134 -5.73 -21.61 7.08
CA PRO A 134 -6.42 -20.73 8.02
C PRO A 134 -6.28 -19.24 7.71
N LEU A 135 -5.07 -18.79 7.36
CA LEU A 135 -4.81 -17.38 7.05
C LEU A 135 -5.49 -16.95 5.75
N MET A 136 -5.53 -17.81 4.73
CA MET A 136 -6.21 -17.50 3.48
C MET A 136 -7.72 -17.45 3.66
N ASP A 137 -8.29 -18.35 4.46
CA ASP A 137 -9.72 -18.33 4.76
C ASP A 137 -10.11 -17.06 5.52
N ALA A 138 -9.32 -16.67 6.52
CA ALA A 138 -9.48 -15.39 7.22
C ALA A 138 -9.34 -14.19 6.26
N SER A 139 -8.30 -14.18 5.42
CA SER A 139 -8.05 -13.10 4.46
C SER A 139 -9.20 -12.93 3.46
N ARG A 140 -9.77 -14.03 2.93
CA ARG A 140 -10.93 -14.01 2.03
C ARG A 140 -12.17 -13.46 2.71
N ASN A 141 -12.44 -13.88 3.95
CA ASN A 141 -13.59 -13.40 4.71
C ASN A 141 -13.51 -11.89 4.97
N ILE A 142 -12.32 -11.38 5.28
CA ILE A 142 -12.10 -9.95 5.53
C ILE A 142 -12.12 -9.13 4.22
N SER A 143 -11.61 -9.68 3.12
CA SER A 143 -11.44 -8.97 1.84
C SER A 143 -12.71 -8.84 0.99
N ARG A 144 -13.83 -9.49 1.34
CA ARG A 144 -15.12 -9.39 0.62
C ARG A 144 -15.69 -7.97 0.54
N SER A 145 -15.09 -6.99 1.22
CA SER A 145 -15.54 -5.59 1.27
C SER A 145 -14.66 -4.58 0.51
N ARG A 146 -13.59 -5.01 -0.20
CA ARG A 146 -12.59 -4.08 -0.79
C ARG A 146 -12.26 -4.42 -2.25
N SER A 147 -12.09 -3.40 -3.10
CA SER A 147 -11.64 -3.53 -4.51
C SER A 147 -10.30 -4.28 -4.61
N GLU A 148 -10.00 -4.92 -5.74
CA GLU A 148 -8.79 -5.77 -5.89
C GLU A 148 -7.47 -4.98 -5.94
N GLU A 149 -7.49 -3.72 -6.40
CA GLU A 149 -6.33 -2.85 -6.42
C GLU A 149 -5.96 -2.37 -5.01
N ARG A 150 -4.66 -2.39 -4.71
CA ARG A 150 -4.09 -2.02 -3.41
C ARG A 150 -3.00 -0.98 -3.61
N SER A 151 -2.72 -0.21 -2.57
CA SER A 151 -1.63 0.78 -2.57
C SER A 151 -0.79 0.72 -1.30
N VAL A 152 0.48 1.05 -1.44
CA VAL A 152 1.45 1.19 -0.33
C VAL A 152 2.20 2.51 -0.52
N LEU A 153 2.26 3.30 0.55
CA LEU A 153 3.04 4.55 0.63
C LEU A 153 4.53 4.23 0.52
N ILE A 154 5.24 4.93 -0.37
CA ILE A 154 6.69 4.80 -0.60
C ILE A 154 7.47 6.10 -0.38
N GLY A 155 6.80 7.23 -0.15
CA GLY A 155 7.40 8.54 0.12
C GLY A 155 6.36 9.49 0.67
#